data_AF-A0A836MPF8-F1
#
_entry.id   AF-A0A836MPF8-F1
#
_cell.length_a   1.000
_cell.length_b   1.000
_cell.length_c   1.000
_cell.angle_alpha   90.00
_cell.angle_beta   90.00
_cell.angle_gamma   90.00
#
_symmetry.space_group_name_H-M   'P 1'
#
loop_
_entity.id
_entity.type
_entity.pdbx_description
1 polymer ?
#
loop_
_entity_poly.entity_id
_entity_poly.type
_entity_poly.pdbx_seq_one_letter_code
_entity_poly.pdbx_strand_id
1 'polypeptide(L)'
;MDKNTGKYALNTNGNIPEKVAPELKNMADKLGGLGTKTKCGNIVGCCAEFRAANDLMLKKPRPKAKDINISGAWRPRKLKQVKRCDNCKAMFGPEL
;
A
#
# COMPACT_ATOMS: atom_id res chain seq x y z
N MET A 1 3.82 -3.11 8.78
CA MET A 1 4.91 -3.66 9.60
C MET A 1 5.64 -4.73 8.82
N ASP A 2 6.95 -4.68 8.83
CA ASP A 2 7.80 -5.69 8.22
C ASP A 2 7.97 -6.90 9.16
N LYS A 3 7.67 -8.11 8.66
CA LYS A 3 7.73 -9.36 9.46
C LYS A 3 9.13 -9.70 9.95
N ASN A 4 10.17 -9.38 9.17
CA ASN A 4 11.53 -9.84 9.42
C ASN A 4 12.32 -8.89 10.31
N THR A 5 11.96 -7.60 10.32
CA THR A 5 12.72 -6.56 11.03
C THR A 5 11.92 -5.85 12.12
N GLY A 6 10.60 -6.08 12.22
CA GLY A 6 9.73 -5.37 13.15
C GLY A 6 9.52 -3.89 12.83
N LYS A 7 10.17 -3.34 11.79
CA LYS A 7 10.01 -1.95 11.39
C LYS A 7 8.60 -1.70 10.89
N TYR A 8 8.04 -0.55 11.24
CA TYR A 8 6.75 -0.10 10.75
C TYR A 8 6.86 1.24 10.03
N ALA A 9 5.88 1.52 9.18
CA ALA A 9 5.67 2.82 8.59
C ALA A 9 4.18 3.16 8.70
N LEU A 10 3.91 4.44 8.88
CA LEU A 10 2.57 5.01 8.91
C LEU A 10 2.52 6.06 7.82
N ASN A 11 1.47 6.02 7.01
CA ASN A 11 1.24 7.01 5.97
C ASN A 11 -0.27 7.23 5.82
N THR A 12 -0.64 8.35 5.22
CA THR A 12 -2.03 8.69 4.90
C THR A 12 -2.30 8.51 3.42
N ASN A 13 -3.55 8.54 3.01
CA ASN A 13 -3.88 8.65 1.60
C ASN A 13 -3.40 10.00 1.06
N GLY A 14 -3.05 10.05 -0.23
CA GLY A 14 -2.55 11.27 -0.85
C GLY A 14 -2.12 11.04 -2.30
N ASN A 15 -1.26 11.92 -2.81
CA ASN A 15 -0.71 11.82 -4.17
C ASN A 15 0.12 10.54 -4.36
N ILE A 16 0.36 10.17 -5.62
CA ILE A 16 1.24 9.04 -5.95
C ILE A 16 2.66 9.41 -5.49
N PRO A 17 3.39 8.53 -4.78
CA PRO A 17 4.79 8.78 -4.44
C PRO A 17 5.65 8.96 -5.69
N GLU A 18 6.57 9.94 -5.66
CA GLU A 18 7.52 10.18 -6.77
C GLU A 18 8.48 9.00 -6.97
N LYS A 19 8.92 8.39 -5.87
CA LYS A 19 9.78 7.20 -5.88
C LYS A 19 8.97 6.02 -5.40
N VAL A 20 8.89 4.98 -6.23
CA VAL A 20 8.16 3.75 -5.92
C VAL A 20 9.11 2.56 -5.98
N ALA A 21 9.06 1.68 -4.98
CA ALA A 21 9.86 0.46 -4.98
C ALA A 21 9.52 -0.40 -6.21
N PRO A 22 10.51 -1.01 -6.90
CA PRO A 22 10.29 -1.71 -8.17
C PRO A 22 9.20 -2.80 -8.11
N GLU A 23 9.16 -3.59 -7.03
CA GLU A 23 8.16 -4.64 -6.87
C GLU A 23 6.74 -4.07 -6.65
N LEU A 24 6.61 -2.94 -5.94
CA LEU A 24 5.32 -2.24 -5.80
C LEU A 24 4.83 -1.69 -7.13
N LYS A 25 5.75 -1.16 -7.95
CA LYS A 25 5.44 -0.69 -9.29
C LYS A 25 4.95 -1.86 -10.16
N ASN A 26 5.65 -3.00 -10.16
CA ASN A 26 5.22 -4.19 -10.91
C ASN A 26 3.84 -4.69 -10.49
N MET A 27 3.51 -4.64 -9.20
CA MET A 27 2.17 -5.00 -8.72
C MET A 27 1.11 -3.99 -9.15
N ALA A 28 1.43 -2.69 -9.16
CA ALA A 28 0.54 -1.65 -9.66
C ALA A 28 0.31 -1.78 -11.18
N ASP A 29 1.34 -2.12 -11.94
CA ASP A 29 1.27 -2.31 -13.40
C ASP A 29 0.33 -3.47 -13.77
N LYS A 30 0.28 -4.54 -12.96
CA LYS A 30 -0.73 -5.62 -13.10
C LYS A 30 -2.17 -5.15 -12.91
N LEU A 31 -2.39 -4.03 -12.25
CA LEU A 31 -3.72 -3.42 -12.03
C LEU A 31 -4.05 -2.33 -13.06
N GLY A 32 -3.18 -2.14 -14.06
CA GLY A 32 -3.32 -1.09 -15.07
C GLY A 32 -2.40 0.11 -14.87
N GLY A 33 -1.45 0.06 -13.92
CA GLY A 33 -0.42 1.08 -13.73
C GLY A 33 -0.73 2.08 -12.60
N LEU A 34 0.33 2.78 -12.16
CA LEU A 34 0.21 3.90 -11.21
C LEU A 34 -0.61 5.04 -11.83
N GLY A 35 -1.53 5.62 -11.07
CA GLY A 35 -2.39 6.71 -11.54
C GLY A 35 -3.65 6.25 -12.27
N THR A 36 -3.79 4.96 -12.55
CA THR A 36 -4.99 4.42 -13.15
C THR A 36 -6.13 4.39 -12.14
N LYS A 37 -7.28 4.94 -12.54
CA LYS A 37 -8.54 4.83 -11.79
C LYS A 37 -9.21 3.51 -12.15
N THR A 38 -9.31 2.60 -11.19
CA THR A 38 -9.89 1.27 -11.43
C THR A 38 -11.39 1.25 -11.10
N LYS A 39 -12.03 0.09 -11.33
CA LYS A 39 -13.46 -0.15 -11.06
C LYS A 39 -13.86 0.10 -9.59
N CYS A 40 -12.93 0.00 -8.64
CA CYS A 40 -13.21 0.31 -7.23
C CYS A 40 -13.29 1.82 -6.94
N GLY A 41 -13.13 2.67 -7.96
CA GLY A 41 -13.23 4.13 -7.86
C GLY A 41 -11.98 4.83 -7.32
N ASN A 42 -10.98 4.07 -6.82
CA ASN A 42 -9.73 4.60 -6.30
C ASN A 42 -8.61 4.58 -7.35
N ILE A 43 -7.67 5.51 -7.22
CA ILE A 43 -6.47 5.60 -8.04
C ILE A 43 -5.38 4.69 -7.46
N VAL A 44 -4.77 3.87 -8.31
CA VAL A 44 -3.64 3.00 -7.93
C VAL A 44 -2.45 3.86 -7.52
N GLY A 45 -1.90 3.61 -6.33
CA GLY A 45 -0.77 4.35 -5.77
C GLY A 45 -1.12 5.43 -4.73
N CYS A 46 -2.39 5.83 -4.62
CA CYS A 46 -2.82 6.90 -3.71
C CYS A 46 -3.21 6.43 -2.30
N CYS A 47 -3.41 5.12 -2.12
CA CYS A 47 -3.89 4.54 -0.87
C CYS A 47 -2.83 4.62 0.24
N ALA A 48 -3.27 4.77 1.49
CA ALA A 48 -2.39 4.85 2.65
C ALA A 48 -1.53 3.59 2.78
N GLU A 49 -2.13 2.43 2.49
CA GLU A 49 -1.51 1.11 2.48
C GLU A 49 -0.35 1.04 1.47
N PHE A 50 -0.58 1.55 0.25
CA PHE A 50 0.43 1.58 -0.80
C PHE A 50 1.60 2.48 -0.39
N ARG A 51 1.30 3.67 0.11
CA ARG A 51 2.31 4.65 0.52
C ARG A 51 3.14 4.15 1.71
N ALA A 52 2.51 3.57 2.72
CA ALA A 52 3.21 2.99 3.87
C ALA A 52 4.06 1.76 3.49
N ALA A 53 3.56 0.90 2.60
CA ALA A 53 4.35 -0.22 2.07
C ALA A 53 5.56 0.30 1.29
N ASN A 54 5.38 1.34 0.47
CA ASN A 54 6.46 1.96 -0.29
C ASN A 54 7.58 2.49 0.62
N ASP A 55 7.23 3.21 1.68
CA ASP A 55 8.20 3.73 2.64
C ASP A 55 9.01 2.61 3.31
N LEU A 56 8.36 1.49 3.65
CA LEU A 56 9.06 0.32 4.20
C LEU A 56 9.99 -0.33 3.16
N MET A 57 9.53 -0.46 1.92
CA MET A 57 10.27 -1.14 0.87
C MET A 57 11.49 -0.33 0.41
N LEU A 58 11.39 0.99 0.33
CA LEU A 58 12.51 1.86 -0.01
C LEU A 58 13.60 1.88 1.07
N LYS A 59 13.24 1.62 2.33
CA LYS A 59 14.19 1.57 3.46
C LYS A 59 14.94 0.23 3.57
N LYS A 60 14.63 -0.76 2.73
CA LYS A 60 15.22 -2.11 2.80
C LYS A 60 16.16 -2.40 1.61
N PRO A 61 17.29 -3.10 1.85
CA PRO A 61 18.18 -3.54 0.79
C PRO A 61 17.59 -4.67 -0.09
N ARG A 62 16.62 -5.43 0.42
CA ARG A 62 15.85 -6.44 -0.34
C ARG A 62 14.40 -6.49 0.14
N PRO A 63 13.52 -5.64 -0.42
CA PRO A 63 12.12 -5.66 -0.04
C PRO A 63 11.39 -6.82 -0.75
N LYS A 64 10.51 -7.51 -0.03
CA LYS A 64 9.50 -8.39 -0.62
C LYS A 64 8.14 -7.95 -0.12
N ALA A 65 7.20 -7.66 -1.01
CA ALA A 65 5.87 -7.18 -0.62
C ALA A 65 5.14 -8.15 0.31
N LYS A 66 5.36 -9.47 0.13
CA LYS A 66 4.80 -10.54 0.97
C LYS A 66 5.25 -10.51 2.44
N ASP A 67 6.37 -9.84 2.73
CA ASP A 67 6.93 -9.73 4.08
C ASP A 67 6.34 -8.53 4.84
N ILE A 68 5.43 -7.77 4.23
CA ILE A 68 4.79 -6.60 4.83
C ILE A 68 3.37 -6.96 5.27
N ASN A 69 3.16 -6.91 6.58
CA ASN A 69 1.82 -6.91 7.17
C ASN A 69 1.24 -5.51 7.14
N ILE A 70 0.15 -5.32 6.43
CA ILE A 70 -0.58 -4.05 6.39
C ILE A 70 -1.72 -4.12 7.41
N SER A 71 -1.78 -3.18 8.35
CA SER A 71 -2.96 -3.04 9.22
C SER A 71 -4.09 -2.34 8.45
N GLY A 72 -5.34 -2.51 8.89
CA GLY A 72 -6.44 -1.76 8.30
C GLY A 72 -6.27 -0.26 8.52
N ALA A 73 -6.55 0.54 7.50
CA ALA A 73 -6.41 1.99 7.56
C ALA A 73 -7.47 2.60 8.50
N TRP A 74 -7.10 3.61 9.29
CA TRP A 74 -8.04 4.31 10.16
C TRP A 74 -8.60 5.56 9.47
N ARG A 75 -9.89 5.87 9.65
CA ARG A 75 -10.46 7.19 9.31
C ARG A 75 -10.59 8.03 10.58
N PRO A 76 -9.68 8.99 10.84
CA PRO A 76 -9.68 9.76 12.09
C PRO A 76 -11.02 10.43 12.36
N ARG A 77 -11.62 11.08 11.35
CA ARG A 77 -12.89 11.80 11.47
C ARG A 77 -14.09 10.95 11.89
N LYS A 78 -14.07 9.63 11.61
CA LYS A 78 -15.17 8.72 11.92
C LYS A 78 -14.82 7.71 13.00
N LEU A 79 -13.58 7.73 13.52
CA LEU A 79 -13.03 6.78 14.48
C LEU A 79 -13.33 5.31 14.12
N LYS A 80 -13.27 5.00 12.83
CA LYS A 80 -13.56 3.66 12.31
C LYS A 80 -12.41 3.16 11.45
N GLN A 81 -12.10 1.89 11.61
CA GLN A 81 -11.24 1.18 10.69
C GLN A 81 -11.95 1.04 9.34
N VAL A 82 -11.21 1.26 8.27
CA VAL A 82 -11.68 1.14 6.89
C VAL A 82 -11.04 -0.08 6.27
N LYS A 83 -11.90 -0.88 5.62
CA LYS A 83 -11.49 -2.02 4.83
C LYS A 83 -10.61 -1.55 3.66
N ARG A 84 -9.62 -2.36 3.30
CA ARG A 84 -8.77 -2.12 2.13
C ARG A 84 -9.65 -2.06 0.88
N CYS A 85 -9.30 -1.15 -0.03
CA CYS A 85 -9.92 -1.14 -1.35
C CYS A 85 -9.48 -2.35 -2.17
N ASP A 86 -10.20 -2.65 -3.25
CA ASP A 86 -9.92 -3.82 -4.08
C ASP A 86 -8.52 -3.76 -4.72
N ASN A 87 -8.01 -2.57 -5.04
CA ASN A 87 -6.63 -2.40 -5.52
C ASN A 87 -5.63 -2.90 -4.46
N CYS A 88 -5.77 -2.46 -3.21
CA CYS A 88 -4.89 -2.87 -2.12
C CYS A 88 -5.06 -4.35 -1.76
N LYS A 89 -6.27 -4.90 -1.89
CA LYS A 89 -6.50 -6.34 -1.70
C LYS A 89 -5.82 -7.16 -2.78
N ALA A 90 -5.86 -6.72 -4.03
CA ALA A 90 -5.19 -7.40 -5.13
C ALA A 90 -3.65 -7.38 -5.00
N MET A 91 -3.09 -6.32 -4.41
CA MET A 91 -1.64 -6.21 -4.19
C MET A 91 -1.14 -6.95 -2.95
N PHE A 92 -1.86 -6.85 -1.83
CA PHE A 92 -1.37 -7.29 -0.51
C PHE A 92 -2.19 -8.42 0.12
N GLY A 93 -3.24 -8.89 -0.57
CA GLY A 93 -4.19 -9.86 -0.03
C GLY A 93 -5.26 -9.24 0.87
N PRO A 94 -6.14 -10.07 1.45
CA PRO A 94 -7.20 -9.64 2.36
C PRO A 94 -6.63 -9.01 3.65
N GLU A 95 -7.50 -8.39 4.45
CA GLU A 95 -7.16 -7.99 5.81
C GLU A 95 -6.67 -9.19 6.65
N LEU A 96 -5.77 -8.90 7.61
CA LEU A 96 -5.36 -9.84 8.66
C LEU A 96 -6.36 -9.81 9.81
#